data_AF-A0A166VPX1-F1
#
_entry.id   AF-A0A166VPX1-F1
#
_cell.length_a   1.000
_cell.length_b   1.000
_cell.length_c   1.000
_cell.angle_alpha   90.00
_cell.angle_beta   90.00
_cell.angle_gamma   90.00
#
_symmetry.space_group_name_H-M   'P 1'
#
loop_
_entity.id
_entity.type
_entity.pdbx_description
1 polymer ?
#
loop_
_entity_poly.entity_id
_entity_poly.type
_entity_poly.pdbx_seq_one_letter_code
_entity_poly.pdbx_strand_id
1 'polypeptide(L)'
;MDSSPASVHQPEIVADIRDYTANLVPFSRHSRSRTVSCPIVSEFEKEFQVMETVLECCLRFNLHLSLYRKQNATSTIRTEISDIQRQADDVLKLPYDRAVTEIKTERTASFSKKMQIRYMETIFWHFIEEAAKHVNPEDCPVPKGPLDGFTRQEKRAHRDFLWHAGYGTGLNNARHYRLLWKNLFKLRQGGVEKILLYRTKEFDSFCESFSSNTSPALLDTVIWWEEKYGPQISLLERRIANATEKGLSEDPLLSQPDIAKMLKVSRKAWNNDTNSWHSEQEAESFQEAHRMLLAGLFSPGGLQDMPTKIGEERERCLFIVLKPKGVEEIMVCPIITIEPGDFLGIFSGELRYSTNFDEAHGVPGPQANFWLDYSRVTGMLNLARVSLPDEVANFEVNVEFSTMVLGGFLE
;
A
#
# COMPACT_ATOMS: atom_id res chain seq x y z
N MET A 1 -34.00 -41.79 53.49
CA MET A 1 -35.16 -40.94 53.14
C MET A 1 -34.59 -39.55 52.93
N ASP A 2 -34.09 -39.32 51.72
CA ASP A 2 -34.73 -38.42 50.74
C ASP A 2 -34.64 -36.97 51.23
N SER A 3 -33.86 -36.11 50.57
CA SER A 3 -34.39 -35.41 49.39
C SER A 3 -33.27 -34.81 48.52
N SER A 4 -33.51 -34.87 47.21
CA SER A 4 -32.76 -34.40 46.04
C SER A 4 -32.09 -33.01 46.07
N PRO A 5 -31.12 -32.78 45.16
CA PRO A 5 -30.35 -31.54 45.06
C PRO A 5 -31.09 -30.42 44.33
N ALA A 6 -30.85 -29.18 44.78
CA ALA A 6 -31.36 -27.98 44.15
C ALA A 6 -30.51 -27.60 42.92
N SER A 7 -31.19 -27.66 41.78
CA SER A 7 -30.99 -26.91 40.54
C SER A 7 -30.17 -25.61 40.68
N VAL A 8 -29.02 -25.55 40.00
CA VAL A 8 -28.38 -24.29 39.62
C VAL A 8 -28.79 -23.99 38.18
N HIS A 9 -29.60 -22.95 38.04
CA HIS A 9 -29.97 -22.35 36.77
C HIS A 9 -28.72 -21.86 36.01
N GLN A 10 -28.45 -22.47 34.86
CA GLN A 10 -27.74 -21.82 33.76
C GLN A 10 -28.71 -20.87 33.03
N PRO A 11 -28.34 -19.61 32.77
CA PRO A 11 -28.93 -18.86 31.68
C PRO A 11 -28.17 -19.16 30.38
N GLU A 12 -28.93 -19.58 29.38
CA GLU A 12 -28.57 -19.57 27.96
C GLU A 12 -28.04 -18.19 27.55
N ILE A 13 -26.88 -18.15 26.90
CA ILE A 13 -26.57 -17.14 25.88
C ILE A 13 -25.86 -17.86 24.73
N VAL A 14 -26.66 -18.39 23.80
CA VAL A 14 -26.24 -18.64 22.44
C VAL A 14 -26.69 -17.44 21.61
N ALA A 15 -25.76 -16.55 21.26
CA ALA A 15 -25.99 -15.51 20.26
C ALA A 15 -24.66 -15.13 19.60
N ASP A 16 -24.45 -15.71 18.41
CA ASP A 16 -24.09 -15.02 17.17
C ASP A 16 -23.01 -13.92 17.25
N ILE A 17 -21.74 -14.29 17.03
CA ILE A 17 -20.67 -13.33 16.71
C ILE A 17 -20.60 -13.19 15.18
N ARG A 18 -21.44 -12.29 14.66
CA ARG A 18 -21.28 -11.66 13.33
C ARG A 18 -20.88 -10.21 13.51
N ASP A 19 -19.85 -9.81 12.76
CA ASP A 19 -19.54 -8.45 12.30
C ASP A 19 -19.58 -7.31 13.32
N TYR A 20 -18.44 -7.04 13.96
CA TYR A 20 -18.11 -5.72 14.50
C TYR A 20 -17.38 -4.88 13.44
N THR A 21 -18.13 -4.35 12.48
CA THR A 21 -17.78 -3.12 11.76
C THR A 21 -19.07 -2.39 11.38
N ALA A 22 -19.54 -1.52 12.27
CA ALA A 22 -20.29 -0.30 11.98
C ALA A 22 -20.98 0.15 13.28
N ASN A 23 -20.52 1.25 13.86
CA ASN A 23 -21.36 2.12 14.68
C ASN A 23 -20.71 3.51 14.73
N LEU A 24 -21.00 4.31 13.70
CA LEU A 24 -21.18 5.75 13.89
C LEU A 24 -22.69 6.02 13.82
N VAL A 25 -23.17 6.72 14.84
CA VAL A 25 -24.56 6.97 15.23
C VAL A 25 -25.34 7.75 14.15
N PRO A 26 -26.67 7.55 14.02
CA PRO A 26 -27.45 8.06 12.91
C PRO A 26 -28.01 9.47 13.16
N PHE A 27 -27.94 10.33 12.14
CA PHE A 27 -28.82 11.49 12.02
C PHE A 27 -29.77 11.28 10.83
N SER A 28 -31.07 11.18 11.13
CA SER A 28 -32.21 11.25 10.21
C SER A 28 -32.90 12.59 10.44
N ARG A 29 -33.49 13.33 9.49
CA ARG A 29 -33.80 13.19 8.05
C ARG A 29 -34.24 14.58 7.56
N HIS A 30 -34.27 14.72 6.23
CA HIS A 30 -35.05 15.64 5.37
C HIS A 30 -34.28 16.83 4.76
N SER A 31 -33.86 16.69 3.50
CA SER A 31 -34.56 17.38 2.41
C SER A 31 -34.17 16.83 1.02
N ARG A 32 -35.24 16.64 0.24
CA ARG A 32 -35.45 16.29 -1.17
C ARG A 32 -34.29 16.38 -2.17
N SER A 33 -34.07 15.23 -2.84
CA SER A 33 -34.00 15.04 -4.29
C SER A 33 -33.27 16.09 -5.16
N ARG A 34 -32.02 15.78 -5.50
CA ARG A 34 -31.51 15.95 -6.86
C ARG A 34 -30.83 14.65 -7.26
N THR A 35 -31.38 13.96 -8.25
CA THR A 35 -30.71 12.89 -8.98
C THR A 35 -29.50 13.50 -9.68
N VAL A 36 -28.35 13.49 -8.99
CA VAL A 36 -27.06 13.69 -9.63
C VAL A 36 -26.71 12.34 -10.25
N SER A 37 -26.91 12.24 -11.56
CA SER A 37 -26.37 11.17 -12.38
C SER A 37 -24.86 11.16 -12.18
N CYS A 38 -24.31 10.14 -11.52
CA CYS A 38 -22.87 9.92 -11.53
C CYS A 38 -22.40 9.78 -12.99
N PRO A 39 -21.28 10.41 -13.38
CA PRO A 39 -20.72 10.18 -14.70
C PRO A 39 -20.28 8.72 -14.81
N ILE A 40 -20.40 8.18 -16.02
CA ILE A 40 -19.87 6.87 -16.39
C ILE A 40 -18.34 6.97 -16.27
N VAL A 41 -17.79 6.40 -15.20
CA VAL A 41 -16.33 6.32 -14.98
C VAL A 41 -15.70 5.62 -16.18
N SER A 42 -14.74 6.29 -16.81
CA SER A 42 -14.03 5.77 -17.98
C SER A 42 -13.25 4.48 -17.64
N GLU A 43 -12.98 3.64 -18.64
CA GLU A 43 -12.20 2.40 -18.41
C GLU A 43 -10.79 2.69 -17.87
N PHE A 44 -10.19 3.82 -18.27
CA PHE A 44 -8.89 4.27 -17.77
C PHE A 44 -8.91 4.64 -16.28
N GLU A 45 -9.97 5.32 -15.81
CA GLU A 45 -10.10 5.66 -14.39
C GLU A 45 -10.27 4.40 -13.53
N LYS A 46 -11.00 3.39 -14.02
CA LYS A 46 -11.15 2.11 -13.31
C LYS A 46 -9.84 1.33 -13.23
N GLU A 47 -9.09 1.26 -14.33
CA GLU A 47 -7.75 0.67 -14.34
C GLU A 47 -6.88 1.34 -13.27
N PHE A 48 -6.80 2.66 -13.32
CA PHE A 48 -5.92 3.42 -12.45
C PHE A 48 -6.28 3.20 -10.97
N GLN A 49 -7.58 3.28 -10.64
CA GLN A 49 -8.06 3.05 -9.28
C GLN A 49 -7.71 1.65 -8.77
N VAL A 50 -7.88 0.61 -9.59
CA VAL A 50 -7.54 -0.77 -9.18
C VAL A 50 -6.04 -0.91 -8.98
N MET A 51 -5.24 -0.45 -9.95
CA MET A 51 -3.79 -0.61 -9.93
C MET A 51 -3.12 0.23 -8.83
N GLU A 52 -3.70 1.38 -8.48
CA GLU A 52 -3.27 2.18 -7.33
C GLU A 52 -3.38 1.37 -6.03
N THR A 53 -4.50 0.68 -5.80
CA THR A 53 -4.63 -0.17 -4.59
C THR A 53 -3.63 -1.33 -4.57
N VAL A 54 -3.30 -1.89 -5.73
CA VAL A 54 -2.29 -2.95 -5.88
C VAL A 54 -0.90 -2.42 -5.55
N LEU A 55 -0.55 -1.22 -6.04
CA LEU A 55 0.72 -0.54 -5.74
C LEU A 55 0.83 -0.18 -4.25
N GLU A 56 -0.23 0.32 -3.63
CA GLU A 56 -0.28 0.56 -2.18
C GLU A 56 -0.11 -0.73 -1.37
N CYS A 57 -0.75 -1.82 -1.81
CA CYS A 57 -0.61 -3.13 -1.19
C CYS A 57 0.84 -3.61 -1.25
N CYS A 58 1.49 -3.45 -2.41
CA CYS A 58 2.92 -3.74 -2.59
C CYS A 58 3.79 -2.95 -1.62
N LEU A 59 3.57 -1.63 -1.51
CA LEU A 59 4.33 -0.77 -0.59
C LEU A 59 4.18 -1.23 0.86
N ARG A 60 2.93 -1.31 1.35
CA ARG A 60 2.64 -1.67 2.74
C ARG A 60 3.22 -3.03 3.08
N PHE A 61 3.06 -4.02 2.20
CA PHE A 61 3.56 -5.37 2.44
C PHE A 61 5.08 -5.44 2.52
N ASN A 62 5.78 -4.88 1.54
CA ASN A 62 7.23 -4.98 1.49
C ASN A 62 7.89 -4.16 2.60
N LEU A 63 7.30 -3.02 3.00
CA LEU A 63 7.80 -2.22 4.11
C LEU A 63 7.62 -2.92 5.47
N HIS A 64 6.44 -3.52 5.70
CA HIS A 64 6.23 -4.38 6.87
C HIS A 64 7.20 -5.58 6.85
N LEU A 65 7.43 -6.18 5.69
CA LEU A 65 8.35 -7.30 5.58
C LEU A 65 9.78 -6.87 5.91
N SER A 66 10.28 -5.77 5.33
CA SER A 66 11.67 -5.36 5.51
C SER A 66 12.01 -4.91 6.93
N LEU A 67 11.08 -4.25 7.62
CA LEU A 67 11.27 -3.80 9.00
C LEU A 67 11.30 -4.96 10.01
N TYR A 68 10.48 -5.98 9.82
CA TYR A 68 10.28 -7.03 10.85
C TYR A 68 10.84 -8.41 10.46
N ARG A 69 11.32 -8.62 9.23
CA ARG A 69 11.97 -9.88 8.81
C ARG A 69 13.34 -10.10 9.44
N LYS A 70 13.98 -9.05 9.99
CA LYS A 70 15.33 -9.13 10.59
C LYS A 70 15.35 -9.71 12.02
N GLN A 71 14.19 -9.93 12.67
CA GLN A 71 14.12 -10.51 14.01
C GLN A 71 13.38 -11.85 13.96
N ASN A 72 14.13 -12.95 13.74
CA ASN A 72 13.68 -14.34 13.89
C ASN A 72 12.41 -14.72 13.10
N ALA A 73 12.62 -15.38 11.95
CA ALA A 73 11.58 -15.95 11.08
C ALA A 73 10.83 -17.15 11.71
N THR A 74 10.36 -17.01 12.94
CA THR A 74 9.60 -18.00 13.69
C THR A 74 8.50 -17.31 14.50
N SER A 75 7.67 -16.48 13.87
CA SER A 75 6.31 -16.31 14.39
C SER A 75 5.58 -17.64 14.14
N THR A 76 5.79 -18.59 15.05
CA THR A 76 5.06 -19.85 15.06
C THR A 76 3.58 -19.49 15.13
N ILE A 77 2.79 -19.91 14.12
CA ILE A 77 1.34 -19.71 14.15
C ILE A 77 0.83 -20.42 15.41
N ARG A 78 0.33 -19.65 16.38
CA ARG A 78 -0.22 -20.17 17.62
C ARG A 78 -1.63 -20.65 17.33
N THR A 79 -1.87 -21.94 17.50
CA THR A 79 -3.18 -22.57 17.27
C THR A 79 -3.92 -22.89 18.57
N GLU A 80 -3.20 -23.00 19.69
CA GLU A 80 -3.76 -23.29 21.01
C GLU A 80 -4.20 -22.01 21.73
N ILE A 81 -5.39 -22.03 22.33
CA ILE A 81 -5.96 -20.87 23.05
C ILE A 81 -5.05 -20.41 24.20
N SER A 82 -4.48 -21.37 24.93
CA SER A 82 -3.57 -21.10 26.05
C SER A 82 -2.30 -20.37 25.62
N ASP A 83 -1.75 -20.71 24.45
CA ASP A 83 -0.57 -20.05 23.91
C ASP A 83 -0.87 -18.61 23.46
N ILE A 84 -2.07 -18.37 22.92
CA ILE A 84 -2.55 -17.02 22.55
C ILE A 84 -2.69 -16.15 23.82
N GLN A 85 -3.33 -16.67 24.87
CA GLN A 85 -3.49 -15.95 26.13
C GLN A 85 -2.14 -15.65 26.79
N ARG A 86 -1.26 -16.66 26.88
CA ARG A 86 0.08 -16.51 27.45
C ARG A 86 0.89 -15.44 26.73
N GLN A 87 0.80 -15.36 25.40
CA GLN A 87 1.50 -14.32 24.65
C GLN A 87 1.05 -12.91 25.05
N ALA A 88 -0.27 -12.69 25.17
CA ALA A 88 -0.78 -11.38 25.59
C ALA A 88 -0.28 -11.01 26.99
N ASP A 89 -0.30 -11.96 27.93
CA ASP A 89 0.23 -11.77 29.28
C ASP A 89 1.75 -11.51 29.31
N ASP A 90 2.51 -12.15 28.42
CA ASP A 90 3.95 -11.94 28.33
C ASP A 90 4.29 -10.57 27.73
N VAL A 91 3.56 -10.13 26.70
CA VAL A 91 3.71 -8.78 26.11
C VAL A 91 3.36 -7.69 27.13
N LEU A 92 2.34 -7.91 27.98
CA LEU A 92 1.95 -6.97 29.05
C LEU A 92 3.06 -6.73 30.09
N LYS A 93 4.00 -7.69 30.25
CA LYS A 93 5.13 -7.56 31.19
C LYS A 93 6.33 -6.83 30.58
N LEU A 94 6.31 -6.53 29.28
CA LEU A 94 7.43 -5.87 28.59
C LEU A 94 7.42 -4.35 28.79
N PRO A 95 8.59 -3.69 28.78
CA PRO A 95 8.69 -2.24 28.65
C PRO A 95 8.01 -1.76 27.35
N TYR A 96 7.47 -0.54 27.37
CA TYR A 96 6.67 0.03 26.27
C TYR A 96 7.30 -0.18 24.88
N ASP A 97 8.55 0.22 24.68
CA ASP A 97 9.21 0.12 23.37
C ASP A 97 9.29 -1.32 22.87
N ARG A 98 9.58 -2.27 23.78
CA ARG A 98 9.62 -3.71 23.44
C ARG A 98 8.24 -4.28 23.18
N ALA A 99 7.24 -3.88 23.97
CA ALA A 99 5.86 -4.27 23.75
C ALA A 99 5.35 -3.79 22.38
N VAL A 100 5.68 -2.55 22.01
CA VAL A 100 5.36 -1.98 20.69
C VAL A 100 6.04 -2.78 19.58
N THR A 101 7.33 -3.11 19.71
CA THR A 101 8.03 -3.94 18.72
C THR A 101 7.35 -5.30 18.53
N GLU A 102 7.02 -6.00 19.63
CA GLU A 102 6.35 -7.32 19.56
C GLU A 102 4.96 -7.24 18.89
N ILE A 103 4.18 -6.21 19.23
CA ILE A 103 2.87 -5.97 18.59
C ILE A 103 3.03 -5.71 17.09
N LYS A 104 4.02 -4.90 16.69
CA LYS A 104 4.29 -4.62 15.27
C LYS A 104 4.74 -5.90 14.53
N THR A 105 5.55 -6.75 15.15
CA THR A 105 5.96 -8.05 14.59
C THR A 105 4.78 -9.00 14.38
N GLU A 106 3.91 -9.17 15.37
CA GLU A 106 2.71 -10.02 15.25
C GLU A 106 1.76 -9.50 14.17
N ARG A 107 1.57 -8.18 14.08
CA ARG A 107 0.79 -7.54 13.02
C ARG A 107 1.37 -7.83 11.63
N THR A 108 2.69 -7.75 11.47
CA THR A 108 3.35 -8.12 10.20
C THR A 108 3.12 -9.59 9.86
N ALA A 109 3.27 -10.50 10.82
CA ALA A 109 3.02 -11.94 10.59
C ALA A 109 1.58 -12.22 10.13
N SER A 110 0.60 -11.60 10.79
CA SER A 110 -0.81 -11.67 10.41
C SER A 110 -1.05 -11.14 8.99
N PHE A 111 -0.43 -10.01 8.65
CA PHE A 111 -0.50 -9.43 7.31
C PHE A 111 0.10 -10.40 6.28
N SER A 112 1.31 -10.91 6.48
CA SER A 112 1.94 -11.90 5.59
C SER A 112 1.10 -13.16 5.40
N LYS A 113 0.47 -13.67 6.45
CA LYS A 113 -0.44 -14.82 6.34
C LYS A 113 -1.64 -14.53 5.45
N LYS A 114 -2.24 -13.33 5.55
CA LYS A 114 -3.34 -12.91 4.68
C LYS A 114 -2.93 -12.88 3.20
N MET A 115 -1.73 -12.39 2.88
CA MET A 115 -1.23 -12.41 1.49
C MET A 115 -1.00 -13.82 0.98
N GLN A 116 -0.41 -14.70 1.79
CA GLN A 116 -0.25 -16.09 1.41
C GLN A 116 -1.59 -16.77 1.13
N ILE A 117 -2.59 -16.57 2.00
CA ILE A 117 -3.95 -17.11 1.79
C ILE A 117 -4.52 -16.60 0.47
N ARG A 118 -4.47 -15.29 0.21
CA ARG A 118 -4.95 -14.72 -1.04
C ARG A 118 -4.22 -15.25 -2.27
N TYR A 119 -2.91 -15.42 -2.18
CA TYR A 119 -2.14 -15.97 -3.30
C TYR A 119 -2.46 -17.46 -3.54
N MET A 120 -2.71 -18.23 -2.47
CA MET A 120 -3.16 -19.63 -2.59
C MET A 120 -4.55 -19.76 -3.22
N GLU A 121 -5.47 -18.81 -3.02
CA GLU A 121 -6.78 -18.85 -3.68
C GLU A 121 -6.68 -18.87 -5.22
N THR A 122 -5.56 -18.39 -5.80
CA THR A 122 -5.31 -18.44 -7.25
C THR A 122 -5.16 -19.86 -7.81
N ILE A 123 -4.99 -20.88 -6.95
CA ILE A 123 -4.90 -22.29 -7.35
C ILE A 123 -6.11 -23.12 -6.93
N PHE A 124 -7.09 -22.57 -6.23
CA PHE A 124 -8.23 -23.36 -5.74
C PHE A 124 -9.07 -23.94 -6.87
N TRP A 125 -9.26 -23.16 -7.94
CA TRP A 125 -10.03 -23.60 -9.09
C TRP A 125 -9.41 -24.81 -9.79
N HIS A 126 -8.07 -24.94 -9.79
CA HIS A 126 -7.39 -26.12 -10.30
C HIS A 126 -7.91 -27.40 -9.65
N PHE A 127 -7.95 -27.44 -8.31
CA PHE A 127 -8.43 -28.61 -7.57
C PHE A 127 -9.92 -28.86 -7.80
N ILE A 128 -10.70 -27.80 -7.95
CA ILE A 128 -12.14 -27.90 -8.26
C ILE A 128 -12.36 -28.49 -9.66
N GLU A 129 -11.61 -28.05 -10.66
CA GLU A 129 -11.66 -28.59 -12.03
C GLU A 129 -11.25 -30.06 -12.06
N GLU A 130 -10.19 -30.44 -11.36
CA GLU A 130 -9.78 -31.84 -11.25
C GLU A 130 -10.85 -32.69 -10.55
N ALA A 131 -11.40 -32.24 -9.42
CA ALA A 131 -12.47 -32.94 -8.73
C ALA A 131 -13.75 -33.09 -9.58
N ALA A 132 -14.09 -32.06 -10.37
CA ALA A 132 -15.27 -32.07 -11.23
C ALA A 132 -15.23 -33.18 -12.29
N LYS A 133 -14.05 -33.58 -12.78
CA LYS A 133 -13.90 -34.67 -13.76
C LYS A 133 -14.37 -36.03 -13.23
N HIS A 134 -14.38 -36.19 -11.91
CA HIS A 134 -14.77 -37.44 -11.23
C HIS A 134 -16.21 -37.43 -10.72
N VAL A 135 -16.93 -36.31 -10.87
CA VAL A 135 -18.33 -36.22 -10.46
C VAL A 135 -19.22 -36.86 -11.52
N ASN A 136 -19.99 -37.86 -11.11
CA ASN A 136 -20.99 -38.48 -11.98
C ASN A 136 -22.07 -37.45 -12.36
N PRO A 137 -22.34 -37.22 -13.66
CA PRO A 137 -23.35 -36.26 -14.12
C PRO A 137 -24.76 -36.52 -13.57
N GLU A 138 -25.09 -37.78 -13.29
CA GLU A 138 -26.41 -38.21 -12.79
C GLU A 138 -26.65 -37.82 -11.33
N ASP A 139 -25.57 -37.67 -10.53
CA ASP A 139 -25.66 -37.27 -9.12
C ASP A 139 -25.82 -35.75 -8.96
N CYS A 140 -25.80 -35.01 -10.07
CA CYS A 140 -25.86 -33.56 -10.04
C CYS A 140 -27.28 -33.02 -10.25
N PRO A 141 -27.74 -32.07 -9.39
CA PRO A 141 -29.03 -31.41 -9.57
C PRO A 141 -29.19 -30.81 -10.97
N VAL A 142 -30.40 -30.93 -11.53
CA VAL A 142 -30.75 -30.29 -12.81
C VAL A 142 -30.58 -28.77 -12.67
N PRO A 143 -29.93 -28.09 -13.65
CA PRO A 143 -29.68 -26.66 -13.54
C PRO A 143 -31.00 -25.89 -13.48
N LYS A 144 -31.14 -24.97 -12.54
CA LYS A 144 -32.25 -24.02 -12.48
C LYS A 144 -31.70 -22.63 -12.78
N GLY A 145 -32.35 -21.91 -13.70
CA GLY A 145 -31.99 -20.55 -14.08
C GLY A 145 -31.08 -20.43 -15.30
N PRO A 146 -30.63 -19.20 -15.63
CA PRO A 146 -29.81 -18.93 -16.79
C PRO A 146 -28.47 -19.68 -16.77
N LEU A 147 -27.92 -19.96 -17.95
CA LEU A 147 -26.57 -20.51 -18.09
C LEU A 147 -25.55 -19.52 -17.53
N ASP A 148 -24.80 -19.94 -16.50
CA ASP A 148 -23.82 -19.11 -15.80
C ASP A 148 -22.36 -19.46 -16.19
N GLY A 149 -22.16 -20.30 -17.22
CA GLY A 149 -20.84 -20.69 -17.70
C GLY A 149 -20.14 -21.76 -16.83
N PHE A 150 -20.88 -22.44 -15.95
CA PHE A 150 -20.38 -23.55 -15.13
C PHE A 150 -21.22 -24.81 -15.35
N THR A 151 -20.53 -25.93 -15.54
CA THR A 151 -21.10 -27.27 -15.57
C THR A 151 -21.69 -27.65 -14.20
N ARG A 152 -22.57 -28.66 -14.21
CA ARG A 152 -23.17 -29.20 -12.99
C ARG A 152 -22.12 -29.80 -12.05
N GLN A 153 -21.14 -30.47 -12.64
CA GLN A 153 -20.01 -31.10 -11.97
C GLN A 153 -19.11 -30.07 -11.29
N GLU A 154 -18.74 -28.99 -12.00
CA GLU A 154 -17.97 -27.88 -11.40
C GLU A 154 -18.73 -27.26 -10.21
N LYS A 155 -20.06 -27.06 -10.32
CA LYS A 155 -20.87 -26.52 -9.22
C LYS A 155 -20.91 -27.45 -8.00
N ARG A 156 -20.95 -28.76 -8.24
CA ARG A 156 -20.93 -29.77 -7.17
C ARG A 156 -19.55 -29.83 -6.50
N ALA A 157 -18.49 -30.02 -7.29
CA ALA A 157 -17.12 -30.05 -6.80
C ALA A 157 -16.74 -28.78 -6.04
N HIS A 158 -17.13 -27.60 -6.54
CA HIS A 158 -16.92 -26.33 -5.86
C HIS A 158 -17.62 -26.28 -4.50
N ARG A 159 -18.86 -26.76 -4.39
CA ARG A 159 -19.59 -26.79 -3.12
C ARG A 159 -18.93 -27.73 -2.11
N ASP A 160 -18.51 -28.91 -2.57
CA ASP A 160 -17.81 -29.88 -1.73
C ASP A 160 -16.45 -29.30 -1.29
N PHE A 161 -15.73 -28.61 -2.17
CA PHE A 161 -14.49 -27.89 -1.84
C PHE A 161 -14.72 -26.82 -0.78
N LEU A 162 -15.74 -25.95 -0.91
CA LEU A 162 -16.06 -24.93 0.10
C LEU A 162 -16.28 -25.57 1.48
N TRP A 163 -17.05 -26.66 1.53
CA TRP A 163 -17.30 -27.39 2.76
C TRP A 163 -16.01 -27.94 3.39
N HIS A 164 -15.21 -28.65 2.60
CA HIS A 164 -13.96 -29.25 3.10
C HIS A 164 -12.88 -28.22 3.47
N ALA A 165 -12.84 -27.08 2.78
CA ALA A 165 -11.90 -26.00 3.04
C ALA A 165 -12.37 -25.03 4.16
N GLY A 166 -13.54 -25.26 4.76
CA GLY A 166 -14.05 -24.46 5.87
C GLY A 166 -14.65 -23.10 5.46
N TYR A 167 -15.03 -22.93 4.19
CA TYR A 167 -15.70 -21.73 3.70
C TYR A 167 -17.22 -21.84 3.84
N GLY A 168 -17.89 -20.70 4.02
CA GLY A 168 -19.35 -20.66 4.09
C GLY A 168 -20.02 -21.18 2.81
N THR A 169 -20.99 -22.08 2.93
CA THR A 169 -21.66 -22.74 1.79
C THR A 169 -22.95 -22.04 1.32
N GLY A 170 -23.24 -20.85 1.86
CA GLY A 170 -24.40 -20.05 1.47
C GLY A 170 -24.40 -19.73 -0.03
N LEU A 171 -25.58 -19.67 -0.66
CA LEU A 171 -25.71 -19.57 -2.13
C LEU A 171 -24.98 -18.37 -2.74
N ASN A 172 -25.08 -17.19 -2.11
CA ASN A 172 -24.40 -15.98 -2.59
C ASN A 172 -22.88 -16.13 -2.49
N ASN A 173 -22.40 -16.67 -1.36
CA ASN A 173 -20.98 -16.92 -1.12
C ASN A 173 -20.43 -17.94 -2.14
N ALA A 174 -21.19 -19.00 -2.40
CA ALA A 174 -20.81 -20.05 -3.34
C ALA A 174 -20.84 -19.59 -4.80
N ARG A 175 -21.61 -18.56 -5.15
CA ARG A 175 -21.56 -17.96 -6.49
C ARG A 175 -20.36 -17.02 -6.62
N HIS A 176 -20.15 -16.17 -5.62
CA HIS A 176 -19.05 -15.22 -5.56
C HIS A 176 -17.69 -15.92 -5.68
N TYR A 177 -17.37 -16.86 -4.79
CA TYR A 177 -16.08 -17.57 -4.82
C TYR A 177 -15.88 -18.40 -6.09
N ARG A 178 -16.94 -18.99 -6.64
CA ARG A 178 -16.86 -19.77 -7.87
C ARG A 178 -16.39 -18.93 -9.06
N LEU A 179 -16.93 -17.72 -9.22
CA LEU A 179 -16.53 -16.84 -10.30
C LEU A 179 -15.13 -16.28 -10.06
N LEU A 180 -14.87 -15.77 -8.86
CA LEU A 180 -13.59 -15.19 -8.49
C LEU A 180 -12.45 -16.20 -8.70
N TRP A 181 -12.52 -17.39 -8.10
CA TRP A 181 -11.43 -18.37 -8.16
C TRP A 181 -11.20 -18.89 -9.59
N LYS A 182 -12.26 -19.07 -10.40
CA LYS A 182 -12.09 -19.41 -11.83
C LYS A 182 -11.34 -18.32 -12.58
N ASN A 183 -11.68 -17.05 -12.35
CA ASN A 183 -11.01 -15.93 -12.99
C ASN A 183 -9.56 -15.80 -12.52
N LEU A 184 -9.29 -15.87 -11.21
CA LEU A 184 -7.93 -15.82 -10.66
C LEU A 184 -7.03 -16.95 -11.22
N PHE A 185 -7.57 -18.16 -11.34
CA PHE A 185 -6.82 -19.28 -11.90
C PHE A 185 -6.50 -19.08 -13.38
N LYS A 186 -7.45 -18.58 -14.18
CA LYS A 186 -7.19 -18.23 -15.60
C LYS A 186 -6.09 -17.17 -15.72
N LEU A 187 -6.13 -16.13 -14.90
CA LEU A 187 -5.09 -15.09 -14.87
C LEU A 187 -3.73 -15.69 -14.53
N ARG A 188 -3.67 -16.58 -13.54
CA ARG A 188 -2.45 -17.29 -13.17
C ARG A 188 -1.91 -18.13 -14.33
N GLN A 189 -2.76 -18.87 -15.02
CA GLN A 189 -2.37 -19.67 -16.18
C GLN A 189 -1.88 -18.81 -17.36
N GLY A 190 -2.41 -17.61 -17.51
CA GLY A 190 -1.95 -16.64 -18.51
C GLY A 190 -0.68 -15.88 -18.13
N GLY A 191 -0.04 -16.19 -17.00
CA GLY A 191 1.24 -15.60 -16.60
C GLY A 191 1.13 -14.30 -15.81
N VAL A 192 -0.04 -13.96 -15.26
CA VAL A 192 -0.17 -12.81 -14.34
C VAL A 192 0.43 -13.20 -12.99
N GLU A 193 1.48 -12.49 -12.55
CA GLU A 193 2.21 -12.84 -11.34
C GLU A 193 2.14 -11.75 -10.27
N LYS A 194 2.68 -10.56 -10.56
CA LYS A 194 2.85 -9.46 -9.60
C LYS A 194 1.50 -8.91 -9.17
N ILE A 195 0.57 -8.71 -10.09
CA ILE A 195 -0.78 -8.24 -9.77
C ILE A 195 -1.50 -9.26 -8.86
N LEU A 196 -1.40 -10.56 -9.16
CA LEU A 196 -2.02 -11.60 -8.33
C LEU A 196 -1.39 -11.70 -6.93
N LEU A 197 -0.08 -11.45 -6.80
CA LEU A 197 0.61 -11.43 -5.51
C LEU A 197 0.12 -10.29 -4.61
N TYR A 198 -0.09 -9.10 -5.18
CA TYR A 198 -0.49 -7.90 -4.46
C TYR A 198 -1.99 -7.58 -4.55
N ARG A 199 -2.80 -8.54 -5.00
CA ARG A 199 -4.22 -8.33 -5.25
C ARG A 199 -4.99 -7.81 -4.02
N THR A 200 -5.94 -6.94 -4.31
CA THR A 200 -6.79 -6.23 -3.35
C THR A 200 -8.27 -6.58 -3.55
N LYS A 201 -9.15 -6.10 -2.66
CA LYS A 201 -10.59 -6.32 -2.81
C LYS A 201 -11.13 -5.58 -4.04
N GLU A 202 -10.53 -4.46 -4.38
CA GLU A 202 -10.84 -3.66 -5.55
C GLU A 202 -10.49 -4.45 -6.83
N PHE A 203 -9.32 -5.10 -6.86
CA PHE A 203 -8.96 -6.03 -7.94
C PHE A 203 -9.90 -7.25 -8.02
N ASP A 204 -10.27 -7.84 -6.87
CA ASP A 204 -11.20 -8.96 -6.83
C ASP A 204 -12.57 -8.56 -7.39
N SER A 205 -13.08 -7.40 -6.98
CA SER A 205 -14.35 -6.83 -7.45
C SER A 205 -14.30 -6.53 -8.95
N PHE A 206 -13.16 -6.02 -9.44
CA PHE A 206 -12.92 -5.85 -10.87
C PHE A 206 -13.00 -7.19 -11.61
N CYS A 207 -12.30 -8.23 -11.14
CA CYS A 207 -12.34 -9.56 -11.75
C CYS A 207 -13.73 -10.18 -11.78
N GLU A 208 -14.56 -9.92 -10.76
CA GLU A 208 -15.93 -10.41 -10.67
C GLU A 208 -16.90 -9.70 -11.61
N SER A 209 -16.59 -8.47 -12.01
CA SER A 209 -17.43 -7.71 -12.94
C SER A 209 -17.44 -8.28 -14.36
N PHE A 210 -16.47 -9.14 -14.71
CA PHE A 210 -16.39 -9.77 -16.02
C PHE A 210 -17.27 -11.02 -16.10
N SER A 211 -18.20 -10.99 -17.06
CA SER A 211 -18.92 -12.18 -17.49
C SER A 211 -18.10 -12.93 -18.55
N SER A 212 -18.34 -14.24 -18.70
CA SER A 212 -17.68 -15.08 -19.70
C SER A 212 -17.82 -14.60 -21.15
N ASN A 213 -18.72 -13.65 -21.43
CA ASN A 213 -19.05 -13.15 -22.78
C ASN A 213 -18.64 -11.68 -22.99
N THR A 214 -17.91 -11.06 -22.06
CA THR A 214 -17.51 -9.66 -22.16
C THR A 214 -16.24 -9.51 -23.00
N SER A 215 -16.22 -8.55 -23.93
CA SER A 215 -15.04 -8.11 -24.68
C SER A 215 -14.67 -6.68 -24.24
N PRO A 216 -13.38 -6.38 -23.94
CA PRO A 216 -12.24 -7.29 -23.95
C PRO A 216 -12.34 -8.37 -22.87
N ALA A 217 -11.71 -9.52 -23.10
CA ALA A 217 -11.69 -10.59 -22.12
C ALA A 217 -10.83 -10.17 -20.91
N LEU A 218 -11.30 -10.49 -19.70
CA LEU A 218 -10.59 -10.19 -18.44
C LEU A 218 -9.09 -10.52 -18.51
N LEU A 219 -8.77 -11.67 -19.12
CA LEU A 219 -7.40 -12.15 -19.25
C LEU A 219 -6.53 -11.17 -20.06
N ASP A 220 -7.00 -10.75 -21.23
CA ASP A 220 -6.27 -9.85 -22.12
C ASP A 220 -6.05 -8.49 -21.44
N THR A 221 -7.08 -7.98 -20.76
CA THR A 221 -6.98 -6.71 -20.01
C THR A 221 -5.94 -6.78 -18.90
N VAL A 222 -5.97 -7.84 -18.07
CA VAL A 222 -5.06 -7.96 -16.93
C VAL A 222 -3.64 -8.34 -17.36
N ILE A 223 -3.46 -9.12 -18.43
CA ILE A 223 -2.12 -9.34 -19.01
C ILE A 223 -1.52 -8.01 -19.45
N TRP A 224 -2.29 -7.17 -20.14
CA TRP A 224 -1.81 -5.84 -20.51
C TRP A 224 -1.46 -4.97 -19.28
N TRP A 225 -2.22 -5.08 -18.18
CA TRP A 225 -1.84 -4.44 -16.91
C TRP A 225 -0.55 -5.03 -16.32
N GLU A 226 -0.37 -6.34 -16.35
CA GLU A 226 0.83 -7.00 -15.84
C GLU A 226 2.07 -6.54 -16.62
N GLU A 227 1.97 -6.44 -17.95
CA GLU A 227 3.04 -5.90 -18.81
C GLU A 227 3.34 -4.42 -18.50
N LYS A 228 2.31 -3.62 -18.27
CA LYS A 228 2.43 -2.17 -18.00
C LYS A 228 2.94 -1.84 -16.59
N TYR A 229 2.44 -2.53 -15.57
CA TYR A 229 2.69 -2.23 -14.15
C TYR A 229 3.64 -3.22 -13.47
N GLY A 230 3.79 -4.45 -13.96
CA GLY A 230 4.70 -5.45 -13.40
C GLY A 230 6.14 -4.96 -13.24
N PRO A 231 6.74 -4.28 -14.25
CA PRO A 231 8.05 -3.65 -14.10
C PRO A 231 8.10 -2.56 -13.01
N GLN A 232 7.02 -1.79 -12.87
CA GLN A 232 6.89 -0.73 -11.87
C GLN A 232 6.75 -1.29 -10.45
N ILE A 233 5.98 -2.37 -10.28
CA ILE A 233 5.86 -3.12 -9.02
C ILE A 233 7.23 -3.69 -8.63
N SER A 234 7.95 -4.30 -9.58
CA SER A 234 9.28 -4.89 -9.33
C SER A 234 10.34 -3.83 -8.99
N LEU A 235 10.20 -2.64 -9.56
CA LEU A 235 11.03 -1.49 -9.19
C LEU A 235 10.69 -1.01 -7.78
N LEU A 236 9.40 -0.85 -7.46
CA LEU A 236 8.93 -0.46 -6.13
C LEU A 236 9.43 -1.43 -5.04
N GLU A 237 9.34 -2.75 -5.25
CA GLU A 237 9.89 -3.76 -4.35
C GLU A 237 11.38 -3.53 -4.05
N ARG A 238 12.19 -3.29 -5.08
CA ARG A 238 13.63 -3.03 -4.94
C ARG A 238 13.91 -1.72 -4.23
N ARG A 239 13.15 -0.66 -4.54
CA ARG A 239 13.26 0.64 -3.87
C ARG A 239 12.96 0.53 -2.39
N ILE A 240 11.90 -0.18 -2.01
CA ILE A 240 11.54 -0.41 -0.61
C ILE A 240 12.65 -1.16 0.13
N ALA A 241 13.13 -2.27 -0.44
CA ALA A 241 14.21 -3.05 0.16
C ALA A 241 15.45 -2.17 0.40
N ASN A 242 15.84 -1.37 -0.59
CA ASN A 242 17.00 -0.50 -0.48
C ASN A 242 16.79 0.63 0.53
N ALA A 243 15.63 1.30 0.49
CA ALA A 243 15.27 2.37 1.42
C ALA A 243 15.39 1.90 2.88
N THR A 244 14.96 0.67 3.17
CA THR A 244 15.03 0.11 4.53
C THR A 244 16.42 -0.34 4.97
N GLU A 245 17.34 -0.61 4.04
CA GLU A 245 18.69 -1.06 4.37
C GLU A 245 19.73 0.06 4.35
N LYS A 246 19.55 1.02 3.45
CA LYS A 246 20.58 2.00 3.07
C LYS A 246 20.07 3.43 2.91
N GLY A 247 18.77 3.67 3.06
CA GLY A 247 18.14 4.96 2.72
C GLY A 247 17.81 5.11 1.23
N LEU A 248 17.19 6.24 0.89
CA LEU A 248 16.73 6.64 -0.44
C LEU A 248 17.84 7.26 -1.31
N SER A 249 19.00 7.60 -0.76
CA SER A 249 20.11 8.16 -1.54
C SER A 249 20.80 7.14 -2.44
N GLU A 250 20.69 5.84 -2.13
CA GLU A 250 21.14 4.74 -3.00
C GLU A 250 20.02 4.17 -3.89
N ASP A 251 19.04 4.98 -4.29
CA ASP A 251 17.85 4.50 -5.01
C ASP A 251 18.21 3.65 -6.26
N PRO A 252 17.68 2.41 -6.37
CA PRO A 252 17.85 1.56 -7.55
C PRO A 252 17.44 2.21 -8.87
N LEU A 253 16.56 3.22 -8.85
CA LEU A 253 16.21 4.04 -10.01
C LEU A 253 17.44 4.60 -10.74
N LEU A 254 18.45 5.06 -10.00
CA LEU A 254 19.64 5.70 -10.56
C LEU A 254 20.54 4.71 -11.30
N SER A 255 20.37 3.41 -11.05
CA SER A 255 21.13 2.35 -11.69
C SER A 255 20.46 1.83 -12.95
N GLN A 256 19.27 2.32 -13.31
CA GLN A 256 18.63 1.97 -14.58
C GLN A 256 19.46 2.54 -15.73
N PRO A 257 19.82 1.75 -16.77
CA PRO A 257 20.72 2.20 -17.82
C PRO A 257 20.31 3.50 -18.50
N ASP A 258 19.02 3.66 -18.80
CA ASP A 258 18.49 4.84 -19.48
C ASP A 258 18.59 6.08 -18.59
N ILE A 259 18.22 5.96 -17.31
CA ILE A 259 18.33 7.05 -16.32
C ILE A 259 19.79 7.39 -16.06
N ALA A 260 20.64 6.38 -15.79
CA ALA A 260 22.05 6.58 -15.47
C ALA A 260 22.83 7.26 -16.61
N LYS A 261 22.49 6.95 -17.86
CA LYS A 261 23.11 7.58 -19.04
C LYS A 261 22.73 9.05 -19.17
N MET A 262 21.48 9.39 -18.85
CA MET A 262 20.96 10.75 -18.96
C MET A 262 21.31 11.61 -17.75
N LEU A 263 21.38 10.99 -16.57
CA LEU A 263 21.71 11.63 -15.32
C LEU A 263 23.22 11.90 -15.27
N LYS A 264 23.63 13.08 -15.75
CA LYS A 264 25.03 13.57 -15.72
C LYS A 264 25.45 14.04 -14.31
N VAL A 265 24.94 13.41 -13.26
CA VAL A 265 25.18 13.80 -11.86
C VAL A 265 26.06 12.75 -11.19
N SER A 266 27.09 13.19 -10.46
CA SER A 266 27.93 12.28 -9.70
C SER A 266 27.15 11.69 -8.51
N ARG A 267 27.37 10.41 -8.17
CA ARG A 267 26.69 9.78 -7.04
C ARG A 267 26.92 10.49 -5.70
N LYS A 268 28.06 11.19 -5.53
CA LYS A 268 28.36 11.97 -4.31
C LYS A 268 27.52 13.25 -4.18
N ALA A 269 27.04 13.78 -5.30
CA ALA A 269 26.19 14.96 -5.35
C ALA A 269 24.69 14.61 -5.30
N TRP A 270 24.35 13.31 -5.29
CA TRP A 270 22.97 12.84 -5.23
C TRP A 270 22.55 12.53 -3.80
N ASN A 271 21.41 13.08 -3.38
CA ASN A 271 20.86 12.90 -2.04
C ASN A 271 19.33 12.91 -2.13
N ASN A 272 18.64 12.00 -1.45
CA ASN A 272 17.18 12.01 -1.32
C ASN A 272 16.75 11.80 0.15
N ASP A 273 17.70 11.76 1.09
CA ASP A 273 17.45 11.31 2.47
C ASP A 273 17.37 12.47 3.47
N THR A 274 18.35 13.37 3.46
CA THR A 274 18.46 14.42 4.49
C THR A 274 19.32 15.56 4.00
N ASN A 275 18.97 16.80 4.28
CA ASN A 275 19.83 17.95 3.96
C ASN A 275 20.85 18.20 5.07
N SER A 276 22.14 18.28 4.70
CA SER A 276 23.23 18.60 5.61
C SER A 276 23.51 20.09 5.65
N TRP A 277 24.06 20.60 6.75
CA TRP A 277 24.56 21.97 6.82
C TRP A 277 25.75 22.17 5.89
N HIS A 278 25.84 23.35 5.27
CA HIS A 278 27.00 23.74 4.48
C HIS A 278 28.28 23.84 5.31
N SER A 279 28.17 24.26 6.58
CA SER A 279 29.27 24.27 7.52
C SER A 279 28.79 24.08 8.96
N GLU A 280 29.66 23.52 9.82
CA GLU A 280 29.40 23.40 11.26
C GLU A 280 29.17 24.77 11.91
N GLN A 281 29.88 25.80 11.46
CA GLN A 281 29.73 27.17 11.98
C GLN A 281 28.33 27.75 11.71
N GLU A 282 27.77 27.54 10.52
CA GLU A 282 26.39 27.97 10.21
C GLU A 282 25.38 27.18 11.05
N ALA A 283 25.60 25.87 11.25
CA ALA A 283 24.76 25.04 12.11
C ALA A 283 24.75 25.52 13.57
N GLU A 284 25.93 25.80 14.14
CA GLU A 284 26.07 26.33 15.51
C GLU A 284 25.45 27.71 15.65
N SER A 285 25.67 28.60 14.68
CA SER A 285 25.08 29.95 14.67
C SER A 285 23.56 29.89 14.64
N PHE A 286 23.01 28.99 13.83
CA PHE A 286 21.57 28.75 13.77
C PHE A 286 21.03 28.20 15.10
N GLN A 287 21.71 27.19 15.69
CA GLN A 287 21.34 26.61 16.98
C GLN A 287 21.36 27.62 18.11
N GLU A 288 22.35 28.51 18.15
CA GLU A 288 22.43 29.55 19.18
C GLU A 288 21.29 30.57 19.03
N ALA A 289 21.03 31.02 17.79
CA ALA A 289 19.98 31.99 17.49
C ALA A 289 18.56 31.44 17.74
N HIS A 290 18.35 30.13 17.57
CA HIS A 290 17.02 29.50 17.60
C HIS A 290 16.90 28.39 18.65
N ARG A 291 17.74 28.41 19.69
CA ARG A 291 17.80 27.38 20.74
C ARG A 291 16.44 27.06 21.38
N MET A 292 15.58 28.07 21.55
CA MET A 292 14.24 27.90 22.11
C MET A 292 13.23 27.27 21.14
N LEU A 293 13.38 27.47 19.83
CA LEU A 293 12.52 26.85 18.80
C LEU A 293 12.84 25.37 18.62
N LEU A 294 14.12 25.00 18.70
CA LEU A 294 14.57 23.61 18.53
C LEU A 294 14.20 22.70 19.72
N ALA A 295 13.97 23.24 20.91
CA ALA A 295 13.60 22.47 22.10
C ALA A 295 12.21 21.79 21.99
N GLY A 296 11.38 22.15 21.00
CA GLY A 296 10.05 21.58 20.76
C GLY A 296 9.92 20.69 19.52
N LEU A 297 10.96 20.55 18.69
CA LEU A 297 10.86 19.97 17.33
C LEU A 297 11.51 18.59 17.16
N PHE A 298 12.17 18.04 18.19
CA PHE A 298 12.87 16.75 18.05
C PHE A 298 11.92 15.56 18.15
N SER A 299 11.42 15.11 17.01
CA SER A 299 11.45 13.70 16.67
C SER A 299 11.91 13.60 15.22
N PRO A 300 13.15 13.15 14.93
CA PRO A 300 13.60 12.95 13.56
C PRO A 300 12.75 11.83 12.96
N GLY A 301 11.75 12.21 12.16
CA GLY A 301 10.92 11.32 11.39
C GLY A 301 11.75 10.68 10.28
N GLY A 302 12.56 9.69 10.63
CA GLY A 302 13.05 8.75 9.64
C GLY A 302 11.89 7.96 9.05
N LEU A 303 12.11 7.38 7.88
CA LEU A 303 11.22 6.40 7.21
C LEU A 303 10.72 5.25 8.12
N GLN A 304 11.28 5.13 9.33
CA GLN A 304 10.99 4.11 10.34
C GLN A 304 9.69 4.37 11.12
N ASP A 305 9.22 5.62 11.15
CA ASP A 305 7.90 5.97 11.68
C ASP A 305 6.97 6.34 10.53
N MET A 306 6.54 5.32 9.78
CA MET A 306 5.35 5.48 8.95
C MET A 306 4.23 6.06 9.83
N PRO A 307 3.72 7.26 9.52
CA PRO A 307 2.59 7.78 10.25
C PRO A 307 1.40 6.87 9.93
N THR A 308 1.05 5.99 10.85
CA THR A 308 -0.33 5.51 10.99
C THR A 308 -1.25 6.61 11.54
N LYS A 309 -0.87 7.88 11.43
CA LYS A 309 -1.77 9.00 11.70
C LYS A 309 -2.75 9.09 10.54
N ILE A 310 -3.97 8.64 10.83
CA ILE A 310 -5.17 9.02 10.11
C ILE A 310 -5.22 10.56 10.15
N GLY A 311 -5.06 11.19 8.98
CA GLY A 311 -5.14 12.64 8.78
C GLY A 311 -3.80 13.36 8.97
N GLU A 312 -3.04 13.54 7.89
CA GLU A 312 -2.95 14.85 7.18
C GLU A 312 -1.83 14.85 6.12
N GLU A 313 -0.86 13.93 6.17
CA GLU A 313 0.15 13.81 5.11
C GLU A 313 0.47 12.33 4.80
N ARG A 314 0.17 11.87 3.58
CA ARG A 314 0.50 10.50 3.17
C ARG A 314 1.89 10.51 2.54
N GLU A 315 2.77 9.66 3.04
CA GLU A 315 4.11 9.45 2.47
C GLU A 315 4.01 8.80 1.08
N ARG A 316 4.41 9.53 0.03
CA ARG A 316 4.37 9.09 -1.37
C ARG A 316 5.75 9.05 -2.06
N CYS A 317 6.86 9.32 -1.37
CA CYS A 317 8.19 9.42 -2.00
C CYS A 317 8.60 8.19 -2.81
N LEU A 318 8.25 6.98 -2.33
CA LEU A 318 8.57 5.72 -2.98
C LEU A 318 7.75 5.46 -4.25
N PHE A 319 6.72 6.27 -4.53
CA PHE A 319 5.96 6.23 -5.77
C PHE A 319 6.41 7.28 -6.79
N ILE A 320 7.29 8.20 -6.41
CA ILE A 320 7.86 9.17 -7.34
C ILE A 320 9.02 8.50 -8.08
N VAL A 321 8.96 8.46 -9.41
CA VAL A 321 9.97 7.82 -10.26
C VAL A 321 10.50 8.80 -11.30
N LEU A 322 11.69 8.48 -11.82
CA LEU A 322 12.26 9.17 -12.98
C LEU A 322 11.92 8.40 -14.26
N LYS A 323 11.45 9.11 -15.28
CA LYS A 323 11.21 8.56 -16.61
C LYS A 323 11.95 9.37 -17.67
N PRO A 324 12.58 8.73 -18.68
CA PRO A 324 13.08 9.43 -19.84
C PRO A 324 11.93 10.13 -20.58
N LYS A 325 12.16 11.37 -21.01
CA LYS A 325 11.28 12.16 -21.88
C LYS A 325 12.08 12.54 -23.13
N GLY A 326 11.92 11.74 -24.18
CA GLY A 326 12.72 11.90 -25.40
C GLY A 326 14.17 11.44 -25.19
N VAL A 327 15.10 12.13 -25.84
CA VAL A 327 16.51 11.68 -25.93
C VAL A 327 17.38 12.24 -24.80
N GLU A 328 17.04 13.42 -24.26
CA GLU A 328 17.93 14.15 -23.35
C GLU A 328 17.26 14.63 -22.05
N GLU A 329 15.93 14.56 -21.92
CA GLU A 329 15.25 15.03 -20.72
C GLU A 329 14.81 13.90 -19.79
N ILE A 330 14.90 14.12 -18.49
CA ILE A 330 14.31 13.26 -17.47
C ILE A 330 13.11 13.98 -16.89
N MET A 331 12.03 13.24 -16.65
CA MET A 331 10.81 13.73 -16.01
C MET A 331 10.59 13.02 -14.67
N VAL A 332 10.17 13.80 -13.67
CA VAL A 332 9.69 13.29 -12.37
C VAL A 332 8.22 12.92 -12.54
N CYS A 333 7.84 11.70 -12.18
CA CYS A 333 6.48 11.20 -12.37
C CYS A 333 6.00 10.40 -11.15
N PRO A 334 4.81 10.66 -10.61
CA PRO A 334 4.17 9.71 -9.72
C PRO A 334 3.65 8.50 -10.51
N ILE A 335 3.59 7.34 -9.86
CA ILE A 335 2.92 6.13 -10.40
C ILE A 335 1.56 5.84 -9.75
N ILE A 336 1.09 6.74 -8.88
CA ILE A 336 -0.20 6.71 -8.17
C ILE A 336 -0.84 8.12 -8.20
N THR A 337 -2.06 8.26 -7.68
CA THR A 337 -2.67 9.57 -7.48
C THR A 337 -1.92 10.31 -6.37
N ILE A 338 -1.67 11.60 -6.60
CA ILE A 338 -1.15 12.53 -5.59
C ILE A 338 -2.31 13.44 -5.18
N GLU A 339 -2.63 13.46 -3.89
CA GLU A 339 -3.65 14.36 -3.33
C GLU A 339 -3.00 15.56 -2.63
N PRO A 340 -3.76 16.65 -2.40
CA PRO A 340 -3.29 17.74 -1.57
C PRO A 340 -2.85 17.26 -0.19
N GLY A 341 -1.70 17.73 0.28
CA GLY A 341 -1.06 17.30 1.54
C GLY A 341 -0.21 16.03 1.43
N ASP A 342 -0.17 15.34 0.28
CA ASP A 342 0.74 14.21 0.12
C ASP A 342 2.20 14.67 0.14
N PHE A 343 3.02 13.99 0.95
CA PHE A 343 4.45 14.25 1.03
C PHE A 343 5.19 13.47 -0.06
N LEU A 344 5.93 14.18 -0.90
CA LEU A 344 6.57 13.60 -2.09
C LEU A 344 8.05 13.27 -1.89
N GLY A 345 8.63 13.68 -0.77
CA GLY A 345 10.04 13.51 -0.45
C GLY A 345 10.74 14.84 -0.19
N ILE A 346 12.06 14.75 -0.07
CA ILE A 346 12.92 15.89 0.31
C ILE A 346 13.48 16.56 -0.94
N PHE A 347 13.39 17.88 -0.99
CA PHE A 347 14.11 18.68 -1.98
C PHE A 347 15.55 18.87 -1.51
N SER A 348 16.50 18.46 -2.33
CA SER A 348 17.87 18.22 -1.87
C SER A 348 18.74 19.45 -2.00
N GLY A 349 19.57 19.68 -0.99
CA GLY A 349 20.54 20.77 -0.95
C GLY A 349 21.31 20.82 0.37
N GLU A 350 22.11 21.86 0.53
CA GLU A 350 22.83 22.18 1.76
C GLU A 350 22.07 23.27 2.53
N LEU A 351 21.84 23.06 3.83
CA LEU A 351 21.23 24.07 4.69
C LEU A 351 22.21 25.22 4.91
N ARG A 352 21.72 26.45 4.74
CA ARG A 352 22.47 27.70 4.91
C ARG A 352 21.87 28.54 6.01
N TYR A 353 22.72 29.15 6.81
CA TYR A 353 22.36 30.24 7.71
C TYR A 353 23.29 31.44 7.47
N SER A 354 22.97 32.22 6.45
CA SER A 354 23.81 33.31 5.95
C SER A 354 22.99 34.38 5.25
N THR A 355 23.43 35.64 5.33
CA THR A 355 22.86 36.77 4.60
C THR A 355 23.14 36.73 3.09
N ASN A 356 24.08 35.88 2.67
CA ASN A 356 24.54 35.80 1.27
C ASN A 356 23.67 34.82 0.46
N PHE A 357 22.38 35.12 0.34
CA PHE A 357 21.44 34.30 -0.42
C PHE A 357 21.81 34.24 -1.91
N ASP A 358 21.88 33.03 -2.48
CA ASP A 358 22.06 32.83 -3.92
C ASP A 358 20.69 32.80 -4.62
N GLU A 359 20.37 33.82 -5.41
CA GLU A 359 19.08 33.87 -6.13
C GLU A 359 18.94 32.79 -7.21
N ALA A 360 20.04 32.22 -7.71
CA ALA A 360 20.01 31.21 -8.77
C ALA A 360 19.83 29.77 -8.24
N HIS A 361 20.34 29.49 -7.02
CA HIS A 361 20.35 28.14 -6.44
C HIS A 361 19.83 28.07 -5.00
N GLY A 362 19.29 29.18 -4.49
CA GLY A 362 18.77 29.29 -3.15
C GLY A 362 17.25 29.13 -3.13
N VAL A 363 16.74 28.36 -2.17
CA VAL A 363 15.32 28.38 -1.82
C VAL A 363 15.16 28.99 -0.43
N PRO A 364 14.41 30.10 -0.29
CA PRO A 364 14.29 30.81 0.98
C PRO A 364 13.55 29.98 2.02
N GLY A 365 14.02 30.04 3.26
CA GLY A 365 13.40 29.39 4.40
C GLY A 365 12.44 30.28 5.18
N PRO A 366 11.81 29.73 6.25
CA PRO A 366 10.82 30.44 7.07
C PRO A 366 11.43 31.55 7.94
N GLN A 367 12.76 31.65 8.03
CA GLN A 367 13.47 32.65 8.81
C GLN A 367 14.46 33.42 7.94
N ALA A 368 14.69 34.67 8.32
CA ALA A 368 15.74 35.48 7.70
C ALA A 368 17.09 34.75 7.79
N ASN A 369 17.84 34.78 6.70
CA ASN A 369 19.15 34.14 6.54
C ASN A 369 19.12 32.60 6.50
N PHE A 370 17.99 31.94 6.76
CA PHE A 370 17.88 30.48 6.61
C PHE A 370 17.36 30.15 5.21
N TRP A 371 18.11 29.34 4.47
CA TRP A 371 17.76 28.95 3.10
C TRP A 371 18.45 27.64 2.71
N LEU A 372 18.00 27.02 1.62
CA LEU A 372 18.59 25.80 1.07
C LEU A 372 19.39 26.12 -0.20
N ASP A 373 20.65 25.69 -0.24
CA ASP A 373 21.55 25.81 -1.41
C ASP A 373 21.61 24.48 -2.18
N TYR A 374 21.03 24.41 -3.38
CA TYR A 374 21.06 23.22 -4.23
C TYR A 374 22.13 23.27 -5.33
N SER A 375 23.12 24.17 -5.24
CA SER A 375 24.16 24.32 -6.26
C SER A 375 25.14 23.12 -6.35
N ARG A 376 25.35 22.40 -5.24
CA ARG A 376 26.31 21.30 -5.12
C ARG A 376 25.68 19.92 -4.95
N VAL A 377 24.51 19.90 -4.32
CA VAL A 377 23.78 18.68 -3.97
C VAL A 377 22.43 18.74 -4.67
N THR A 378 22.03 17.63 -5.27
CA THR A 378 20.78 17.50 -6.02
C THR A 378 20.11 16.17 -5.68
N GLY A 379 18.86 16.03 -6.10
CA GLY A 379 18.04 14.86 -5.83
C GLY A 379 16.94 14.71 -6.86
N MET A 380 16.03 13.78 -6.62
CA MET A 380 14.96 13.45 -7.55
C MET A 380 14.06 14.65 -7.83
N LEU A 381 13.68 15.36 -6.78
CA LEU A 381 12.71 16.44 -6.85
C LEU A 381 13.33 17.74 -7.39
N ASN A 382 14.66 17.89 -7.34
CA ASN A 382 15.38 18.97 -8.01
C ASN A 382 15.30 18.88 -9.55
N LEU A 383 14.94 17.71 -10.10
CA LEU A 383 14.71 17.53 -11.54
C LEU A 383 13.31 17.94 -11.99
N ALA A 384 12.43 18.31 -11.04
CA ALA A 384 11.11 18.80 -11.36
C ALA A 384 11.20 20.19 -11.99
N ARG A 385 10.29 20.50 -12.93
CA ARG A 385 10.27 21.81 -13.59
C ARG A 385 9.68 22.85 -12.64
N VAL A 386 10.29 24.02 -12.60
CA VAL A 386 9.77 25.19 -11.89
C VAL A 386 8.70 25.84 -12.77
N SER A 387 7.52 26.08 -12.21
CA SER A 387 6.44 26.81 -12.89
C SER A 387 6.85 28.26 -13.13
N LEU A 388 6.49 28.81 -14.29
CA LEU A 388 6.65 30.24 -14.52
C LEU A 388 5.69 31.05 -13.62
N PRO A 389 5.98 32.32 -13.33
CA PRO A 389 5.01 33.22 -12.73
C PRO A 389 3.72 33.18 -13.57
N ASP A 390 2.58 32.95 -12.92
CA ASP A 390 1.23 32.80 -13.52
C ASP A 390 0.88 31.41 -14.08
N GLU A 391 1.77 30.42 -14.03
CA GLU A 391 1.44 29.02 -14.29
C GLU A 391 0.97 28.29 -13.02
N VAL A 392 0.07 27.32 -13.20
CA VAL A 392 -0.40 26.48 -12.08
C VAL A 392 0.71 25.52 -11.70
N ALA A 393 1.21 25.64 -10.47
CA ALA A 393 2.11 24.66 -9.86
C ALA A 393 1.31 23.47 -9.32
N ASN A 394 1.81 22.25 -9.52
CA ASN A 394 1.16 21.01 -9.05
C ASN A 394 1.70 20.52 -7.70
N PHE A 395 2.80 21.11 -7.22
CA PHE A 395 3.43 20.82 -5.94
C PHE A 395 4.22 22.04 -5.46
N GLU A 396 4.33 22.20 -4.15
CA GLU A 396 5.05 23.31 -3.51
C GLU A 396 6.20 22.78 -2.67
N VAL A 397 7.35 23.46 -2.74
CA VAL A 397 8.51 23.15 -1.91
C VAL A 397 8.45 24.02 -0.65
N ASN A 398 8.25 23.40 0.52
CA ASN A 398 8.20 24.10 1.79
C ASN A 398 9.46 23.82 2.62
N VAL A 399 10.08 24.85 3.18
CA VAL A 399 11.23 24.69 4.10
C VAL A 399 10.72 24.64 5.53
N GLU A 400 10.93 23.52 6.21
CA GLU A 400 10.69 23.39 7.65
C GLU A 400 11.99 23.31 8.43
N PHE A 401 11.93 23.64 9.72
CA PHE A 401 13.09 23.82 10.60
C PHE A 401 13.98 22.58 10.81
N SER A 402 13.59 21.41 10.30
CA SER A 402 14.38 20.18 10.35
C SER A 402 14.61 19.51 8.99
N THR A 403 13.87 19.89 7.94
CA THR A 403 13.88 19.25 6.61
C THR A 403 13.08 20.10 5.63
N MET A 404 13.49 20.14 4.35
CA MET A 404 12.67 20.73 3.30
C MET A 404 11.71 19.66 2.76
N VAL A 405 10.41 19.94 2.81
CA VAL A 405 9.31 19.00 2.60
C VAL A 405 8.49 19.46 1.40
N LEU A 406 8.30 18.60 0.40
CA LEU A 406 7.42 18.87 -0.75
C LEU A 406 6.02 18.34 -0.47
N GLY A 407 5.02 19.23 -0.45
CA GLY A 407 3.61 18.91 -0.30
C GLY A 407 2.84 19.11 -1.62
N GLY A 408 1.93 18.21 -1.94
CA GLY A 408 1.01 18.38 -3.07
C GLY A 408 -0.07 19.43 -2.78
N PHE A 409 -0.50 20.19 -3.80
CA PHE A 409 -1.75 20.94 -3.84
C PHE A 409 -2.35 20.79 -5.24
N LEU A 410 -3.65 20.51 -5.33
CA LEU A 410 -4.46 20.73 -6.54
C LEU A 410 -5.89 21.09 -6.10
N GLU A 411 -6.40 22.20 -6.64
CA GLU A 411 -7.84 22.52 -6.68
C GLU A 411 -8.57 21.70 -7.74
#